data_AF-A0A396S5D8-F1
#
_entry.id   AF-A0A396S5D8-F1
#
_cell.length_a   1.000
_cell.length_b   1.000
_cell.length_c   1.000
_cell.angle_alpha   90.00
_cell.angle_beta   90.00
_cell.angle_gamma   90.00
#
_symmetry.space_group_name_H-M   'P 1'
#
loop_
_entity.id
_entity.type
_entity.pdbx_description
1 polymer ?
#
loop_
_entity_poly.entity_id
_entity_poly.type
_entity_poly.pdbx_seq_one_letter_code
_entity_poly.pdbx_strand_id
1 'polypeptide(L)'
;MSWLAKIHIAKSQLGLDDESYRALLARVAGVRSAKDLNPRQAGKVLAEFQRLGWTPRPGTRQGRAKPRAAKSRQAVMGKVEALLAEAKRPWAYADSMAMHMFQVERVEWLDDSQLQRLMQALIIDARRHGRL
;
A
#
# COMPACT_ATOMS: atom_id res chain seq x y z
N MET A 1 -7.69 -2.43 -3.19
CA MET A 1 -9.01 -2.33 -2.52
C MET A 1 -10.09 -2.23 -3.59
N SER A 2 -11.05 -3.17 -3.63
CA SER A 2 -12.14 -3.14 -4.63
C SER A 2 -13.19 -2.07 -4.31
N TRP A 3 -14.01 -1.70 -5.29
CA TRP A 3 -15.08 -0.71 -5.12
C TRP A 3 -16.18 -1.19 -4.14
N LEU A 4 -16.43 -2.50 -4.08
CA LEU A 4 -17.36 -3.10 -3.13
C LEU A 4 -16.91 -2.84 -1.69
N ALA A 5 -15.62 -3.05 -1.41
CA ALA A 5 -15.06 -2.76 -0.09
C ALA A 5 -15.20 -1.28 0.29
N LYS A 6 -14.97 -0.35 -0.64
CA LYS A 6 -15.15 1.09 -0.40
C LYS A 6 -16.60 1.45 -0.05
N ILE A 7 -17.57 0.87 -0.76
CA ILE A 7 -19.00 1.11 -0.52
C ILE A 7 -19.43 0.62 0.86
N HIS A 8 -18.97 -0.56 1.29
CA HIS A 8 -19.27 -1.06 2.64
C HIS A 8 -18.61 -0.24 3.75
N ILE A 9 -17.38 0.23 3.53
CA ILE A 9 -16.70 1.15 4.45
C ILE A 9 -17.47 2.48 4.55
N ALA A 10 -17.86 3.04 3.41
CA ALA A 10 -18.63 4.28 3.37
C ALA A 10 -19.97 4.16 4.10
N LYS A 11 -20.71 3.08 3.86
CA LYS A 11 -21.95 2.77 4.58
C LYS A 11 -21.73 2.77 6.10
N SER A 12 -20.69 2.06 6.57
CA SER A 12 -20.37 1.98 8.00
C SER A 12 -19.95 3.33 8.59
N GLN A 13 -19.14 4.12 7.87
CA GLN A 13 -18.66 5.42 8.33
C GLN A 13 -19.76 6.49 8.34
N LEU A 14 -20.72 6.39 7.44
CA LEU A 14 -21.90 7.25 7.40
C LEU A 14 -23.02 6.81 8.35
N GLY A 15 -22.88 5.65 9.02
CA GLY A 15 -23.90 5.13 9.92
C GLY A 15 -25.22 4.76 9.23
N LEU A 16 -25.18 4.43 7.93
CA LEU A 16 -26.39 4.08 7.18
C LEU A 16 -26.88 2.68 7.58
N ASP A 17 -28.13 2.59 7.99
CA ASP A 17 -28.81 1.31 8.15
C ASP A 17 -29.00 0.60 6.80
N ASP A 18 -29.42 -0.66 6.88
CA ASP A 18 -29.61 -1.54 5.74
C ASP A 18 -30.68 -1.06 4.75
N GLU A 19 -31.74 -0.43 5.23
CA GLU A 19 -32.85 0.07 4.42
C GLU A 19 -32.45 1.37 3.71
N SER A 20 -31.93 2.34 4.45
CA SER A 20 -31.39 3.60 3.93
C SER A 20 -30.29 3.36 2.87
N TYR A 21 -29.43 2.38 3.12
CA TYR A 21 -28.41 1.96 2.16
C TYR A 21 -29.01 1.38 0.87
N ARG A 22 -29.98 0.47 0.98
CA ARG A 22 -30.66 -0.11 -0.21
C ARG A 22 -31.45 0.95 -0.99
N ALA A 23 -32.10 1.89 -0.29
CA ALA A 23 -32.81 3.00 -0.92
C ALA A 23 -31.85 3.92 -1.68
N LEU A 24 -30.68 4.21 -1.11
CA LEU A 24 -29.64 5.01 -1.78
C LEU A 24 -29.14 4.30 -3.05
N LEU A 25 -28.86 2.99 -2.98
CA LEU A 25 -28.44 2.21 -4.15
C LEU A 25 -29.51 2.19 -5.24
N ALA A 26 -30.78 2.03 -4.87
CA ALA A 26 -31.89 2.04 -5.82
C ALA A 26 -32.03 3.42 -6.49
N ARG A 27 -31.92 4.51 -5.73
CA ARG A 27 -32.01 5.88 -6.24
C ARG A 27 -30.85 6.26 -7.16
N VAL A 28 -29.62 5.91 -6.80
CA VAL A 28 -28.41 6.38 -7.50
C VAL A 28 -28.03 5.46 -8.66
N ALA A 29 -28.23 4.16 -8.50
CA ALA A 29 -27.75 3.15 -9.43
C ALA A 29 -28.85 2.21 -9.98
N GLY A 30 -30.07 2.27 -9.45
CA GLY A 30 -31.18 1.42 -9.89
C GLY A 30 -31.10 -0.03 -9.39
N VAL A 31 -30.21 -0.33 -8.45
CA VAL A 31 -29.97 -1.70 -7.94
C VAL A 31 -30.22 -1.77 -6.44
N ARG A 32 -30.56 -2.96 -5.94
CA ARG A 32 -30.78 -3.18 -4.49
C ARG A 32 -29.58 -3.77 -3.76
N SER A 33 -28.56 -4.20 -4.50
CA SER A 33 -27.33 -4.79 -3.96
C SER A 33 -26.11 -4.16 -4.61
N ALA A 34 -25.07 -3.93 -3.80
CA ALA A 34 -23.80 -3.47 -4.35
C ALA A 34 -23.15 -4.50 -5.27
N LYS A 35 -23.49 -5.80 -5.15
CA LYS A 35 -22.96 -6.83 -6.06
C LYS A 35 -23.39 -6.63 -7.52
N ASP A 36 -24.53 -5.96 -7.73
CA ASP A 36 -25.11 -5.74 -9.05
C ASP A 36 -24.60 -4.44 -9.70
N LEU A 37 -23.69 -3.71 -9.03
CA LEU A 37 -23.12 -2.48 -9.55
C LEU A 37 -22.09 -2.76 -10.64
N ASN A 38 -22.23 -2.05 -11.76
CA ASN A 38 -21.16 -1.90 -12.73
C ASN A 38 -20.17 -0.78 -12.32
N PRO A 39 -18.98 -0.69 -12.95
CA PRO A 39 -17.97 0.31 -12.58
C PRO A 39 -18.46 1.76 -12.64
N ARG A 40 -19.34 2.11 -13.59
CA ARG A 40 -19.90 3.46 -13.72
C ARG A 40 -20.88 3.76 -12.59
N GLN A 41 -21.75 2.82 -12.25
CA GLN A 41 -22.70 2.93 -11.15
C GLN A 41 -21.99 3.01 -9.80
N ALA A 42 -20.94 2.19 -9.58
CA ALA A 42 -20.13 2.25 -8.38
C ALA A 42 -19.47 3.63 -8.20
N GLY A 43 -19.02 4.26 -9.28
CA GLY A 43 -18.51 5.63 -9.26
C GLY A 43 -19.57 6.65 -8.80
N LYS A 44 -20.80 6.56 -9.32
CA LYS A 44 -21.93 7.42 -8.92
C LYS A 44 -22.28 7.25 -7.43
N VAL A 45 -22.32 6.02 -6.93
CA VAL A 45 -22.60 5.72 -5.52
C VAL A 45 -21.51 6.29 -4.61
N LEU A 46 -20.24 6.14 -4.97
CA LEU A 46 -19.13 6.72 -4.20
C LEU A 46 -19.12 8.25 -4.22
N ALA A 47 -19.60 8.88 -5.30
CA ALA A 47 -19.78 10.32 -5.37
C ALA A 47 -20.92 10.79 -4.46
N GLU A 48 -22.03 10.05 -4.42
CA GLU A 48 -23.13 10.35 -3.49
C GLU A 48 -22.70 10.20 -2.04
N PHE A 49 -21.90 9.18 -1.70
CA PHE A 49 -21.33 9.06 -0.35
C PHE A 49 -20.43 10.24 0.01
N GLN A 50 -19.60 10.72 -0.92
CA GLN A 50 -18.80 11.93 -0.70
C GLN A 50 -19.68 13.16 -0.45
N ARG A 51 -20.78 13.31 -1.20
CA ARG A 51 -21.77 14.36 -0.97
C ARG A 51 -22.41 14.28 0.43
N LEU A 52 -22.57 13.08 0.96
CA LEU A 52 -23.08 12.82 2.31
C LEU A 52 -22.01 12.94 3.41
N GLY A 53 -20.78 13.37 3.06
CA GLY A 53 -19.70 13.60 4.03
C GLY A 53 -18.68 12.46 4.16
N TRP A 54 -18.78 11.40 3.36
CA TRP A 54 -17.78 10.35 3.36
C TRP A 54 -16.50 10.82 2.68
N THR A 55 -15.41 10.95 3.45
CA THR A 55 -14.09 11.24 2.90
C THR A 55 -13.34 9.93 2.69
N PRO A 56 -13.03 9.52 1.45
CA PRO A 56 -12.21 8.33 1.21
C PRO A 56 -10.84 8.54 1.85
N ARG A 57 -10.57 7.83 2.94
CA ARG A 57 -9.21 7.79 3.48
C ARG A 57 -8.31 7.12 2.44
N PRO A 58 -7.18 7.73 2.05
CA PRO A 58 -6.18 6.99 1.33
C PRO A 58 -5.86 5.77 2.19
N GLY A 59 -6.08 4.57 1.64
CA GLY A 59 -5.80 3.36 2.38
C GLY A 59 -4.37 3.47 2.90
N THR A 60 -4.18 3.27 4.20
CA THR A 60 -2.84 3.00 4.73
C THR A 60 -2.39 1.76 3.98
N ARG A 61 -1.59 1.95 2.92
CA ARG A 61 -0.79 0.85 2.39
C ARG A 61 0.04 0.47 3.60
N GLN A 62 -0.33 -0.61 4.29
CA GLN A 62 0.57 -1.19 5.28
C GLN A 62 1.83 -1.43 4.48
N GLY A 63 2.84 -0.59 4.72
CA GLY A 63 4.10 -0.68 4.03
C GLY A 63 4.63 -2.08 4.22
N ARG A 64 5.37 -2.59 3.24
CA ARG A 64 6.05 -3.87 3.39
C ARG A 64 6.73 -3.93 4.76
N ALA A 65 6.37 -4.94 5.56
CA ALA A 65 6.97 -5.15 6.87
C ALA A 65 8.47 -5.40 6.73
N LYS A 66 9.22 -5.08 7.79
CA LYS A 66 10.66 -5.36 7.84
C LYS A 66 10.90 -6.86 7.56
N PRO A 67 11.78 -7.20 6.61
CA PRO A 67 12.09 -8.59 6.34
C PRO A 67 12.76 -9.28 7.54
N ARG A 68 12.41 -10.55 7.77
CA ARG A 68 13.06 -11.38 8.78
C ARG A 68 14.30 -12.04 8.16
N ALA A 69 15.48 -11.67 8.65
CA ALA A 69 16.74 -12.27 8.23
C ALA A 69 17.34 -13.17 9.31
N ALA A 70 18.10 -14.18 8.88
CA ALA A 70 18.91 -15.02 9.77
C ALA A 70 19.88 -14.16 10.59
N LYS A 71 20.24 -14.62 11.80
CA LYS A 71 21.08 -13.85 12.75
C LYS A 71 22.38 -13.31 12.12
N SER A 72 23.05 -14.11 11.29
CA SER A 72 24.28 -13.71 10.59
C SER A 72 24.13 -12.46 9.71
N ARG A 73 22.94 -12.25 9.13
CA ARG A 73 22.64 -11.16 8.18
C ARG A 73 21.98 -9.94 8.83
N GLN A 74 21.64 -10.01 10.12
CA GLN A 74 20.87 -8.95 10.80
C GLN A 74 21.60 -7.61 10.84
N ALA A 75 22.93 -7.62 11.00
CA ALA A 75 23.72 -6.38 11.01
C ALA A 75 23.62 -5.63 9.68
N VAL A 76 23.73 -6.34 8.55
CA VAL A 76 23.65 -5.75 7.20
C VAL A 76 22.23 -5.27 6.92
N MET A 77 21.22 -6.07 7.27
CA MET A 77 19.81 -5.68 7.16
C MET A 77 19.47 -4.45 8.00
N GLY A 78 20.05 -4.32 9.20
CA GLY A 78 19.88 -3.14 10.03
C GLY A 78 20.47 -1.88 9.39
N LYS A 79 21.63 -2.00 8.73
CA LYS A 79 22.21 -0.88 7.96
C LYS A 79 21.35 -0.48 6.77
N VAL A 80 20.83 -1.47 6.01
CA VAL A 80 19.88 -1.23 4.92
C VAL A 80 18.64 -0.49 5.43
N GLU A 81 18.08 -0.93 6.56
CA GLU A 81 16.94 -0.27 7.20
C GLU A 81 17.23 1.19 7.56
N ALA A 82 18.40 1.45 8.18
CA ALA A 82 18.80 2.81 8.54
C ALA A 82 18.92 3.71 7.31
N LEU A 83 19.53 3.23 6.23
CA LEU A 83 19.65 3.97 4.97
C LEU A 83 18.28 4.28 4.33
N LEU A 84 17.35 3.32 4.40
CA LEU A 84 15.97 3.52 3.93
C LEU A 84 15.21 4.52 4.79
N ALA A 85 15.34 4.42 6.11
CA ALA A 85 14.70 5.32 7.07
C ALA A 85 15.18 6.77 6.90
N GLU A 86 16.50 6.97 6.76
CA GLU A 86 17.11 8.26 6.46
C GLU A 86 16.57 8.85 5.15
N ALA A 87 16.40 7.99 4.13
CA ALA A 87 15.82 8.39 2.85
C ALA A 87 14.30 8.62 2.87
N LYS A 88 13.61 8.33 3.99
CA LYS A 88 12.15 8.23 4.09
C LYS A 88 11.55 7.28 3.04
N ARG A 89 12.25 6.20 2.71
CA ARG A 89 11.85 5.20 1.71
C ARG A 89 11.37 3.90 2.39
N PRO A 90 10.29 3.27 1.90
CA PRO A 90 9.81 2.00 2.45
C PRO A 90 10.67 0.81 1.98
N TRP A 91 10.54 -0.34 2.66
CA TRP A 91 11.18 -1.60 2.25
C TRP A 91 10.85 -2.06 0.83
N ALA A 92 9.72 -1.64 0.28
CA ALA A 92 9.36 -1.91 -1.11
C ALA A 92 10.38 -1.28 -2.09
N TYR A 93 11.01 -0.16 -1.73
CA TYR A 93 12.07 0.44 -2.54
C TYR A 93 13.30 -0.47 -2.64
N ALA A 94 13.68 -1.09 -1.51
CA ALA A 94 14.80 -2.03 -1.50
C ALA A 94 14.49 -3.32 -2.28
N ASP A 95 13.23 -3.78 -2.33
CA ASP A 95 12.83 -4.86 -3.23
C ASP A 95 12.96 -4.49 -4.69
N SER A 96 12.50 -3.29 -5.07
CA SER A 96 12.68 -2.82 -6.44
C SER A 96 14.16 -2.77 -6.80
N MET A 97 15.03 -2.30 -5.90
CA MET A 97 16.48 -2.35 -6.12
C MET A 97 17.02 -3.78 -6.23
N ALA A 98 16.58 -4.71 -5.36
CA ALA A 98 16.98 -6.11 -5.43
C ALA A 98 16.57 -6.76 -6.77
N MET A 99 15.36 -6.43 -7.24
CA MET A 99 14.87 -6.85 -8.54
C MET A 99 15.74 -6.27 -9.67
N HIS A 100 16.00 -4.96 -9.67
CA HIS A 100 16.82 -4.33 -10.70
C HIS A 100 18.28 -4.81 -10.73
N MET A 101 18.89 -5.05 -9.56
CA MET A 101 20.31 -5.40 -9.45
C MET A 101 20.58 -6.90 -9.61
N PHE A 102 19.66 -7.75 -9.13
CA PHE A 102 19.89 -9.19 -8.98
C PHE A 102 18.76 -10.07 -9.52
N GLN A 103 17.69 -9.49 -10.05
CA GLN A 103 16.49 -10.22 -10.48
C GLN A 103 15.83 -11.04 -9.35
N VAL A 104 15.95 -10.54 -8.11
CA VAL A 104 15.37 -11.17 -6.92
C VAL A 104 14.27 -10.28 -6.37
N GLU A 105 13.06 -10.82 -6.24
CA GLU A 105 11.87 -10.06 -5.81
C GLU A 105 11.97 -9.48 -4.41
N ARG A 106 12.64 -10.20 -3.49
CA ARG A 106 12.66 -9.83 -2.07
C ARG A 106 14.07 -9.78 -1.52
N VAL A 107 14.37 -8.68 -0.82
CA VAL A 107 15.67 -8.49 -0.14
C VAL A 107 16.06 -9.65 0.80
N GLU A 108 15.08 -10.30 1.46
CA GLU A 108 15.36 -11.46 2.35
C GLU A 108 15.86 -12.71 1.63
N TRP A 109 15.62 -12.80 0.32
CA TRP A 109 16.06 -13.90 -0.54
C TRP A 109 17.45 -13.68 -1.14
N LEU A 110 18.02 -12.49 -0.95
CA LEU A 110 19.39 -12.23 -1.37
C LEU A 110 20.38 -13.09 -0.56
N ASP A 111 21.39 -13.59 -1.25
CA ASP A 111 22.57 -14.15 -0.60
C ASP A 111 23.40 -13.04 0.09
N ASP A 112 24.41 -13.45 0.87
CA ASP A 112 25.24 -12.52 1.65
C ASP A 112 25.97 -11.50 0.77
N SER A 113 26.46 -11.92 -0.40
CA SER A 113 27.20 -11.06 -1.34
C SER A 113 26.26 -10.04 -1.99
N GLN A 114 25.10 -10.49 -2.45
CA GLN A 114 24.07 -9.64 -3.04
C GLN A 114 23.55 -8.62 -2.03
N LEU A 115 23.29 -9.03 -0.78
CA LEU A 115 22.84 -8.12 0.28
C LEU A 115 23.89 -7.05 0.60
N GLN A 116 25.18 -7.41 0.65
CA GLN A 116 26.27 -6.45 0.81
C GLN A 116 26.32 -5.46 -0.35
N ARG A 117 26.20 -5.93 -1.59
CA ARG A 117 26.18 -5.08 -2.79
C ARG A 117 24.96 -4.14 -2.81
N LEU A 118 23.79 -4.60 -2.37
CA LEU A 118 22.60 -3.76 -2.20
C LEU A 118 22.86 -2.63 -1.19
N MET A 119 23.43 -2.97 -0.03
CA MET A 119 23.79 -1.97 1.00
C MET A 119 24.77 -0.94 0.44
N GLN A 120 25.80 -1.36 -0.31
CA GLN A 120 26.75 -0.42 -0.93
C GLN A 120 26.07 0.50 -1.95
N ALA A 121 25.15 -0.02 -2.77
CA ALA A 121 24.39 0.81 -3.70
C ALA A 121 23.56 1.87 -2.98
N LEU A 122 22.94 1.52 -1.84
CA LEU A 122 22.20 2.47 -1.00
C LEU A 122 23.12 3.52 -0.35
N ILE A 123 24.34 3.16 0.04
CA ILE A 123 25.34 4.10 0.55
C ILE A 123 25.74 5.10 -0.54
N ILE A 124 25.99 4.61 -1.76
CA ILE A 124 26.32 5.45 -2.92
C ILE A 124 25.15 6.40 -3.24
N ASP A 125 23.91 5.90 -3.23
CA ASP A 125 22.70 6.70 -3.40
C ASP A 125 22.60 7.79 -2.31
N ALA A 126 22.83 7.45 -1.05
CA ALA A 126 22.78 8.41 0.04
C ALA A 126 23.83 9.52 -0.11
N ARG A 127 25.07 9.17 -0.47
CA ARG A 127 26.13 10.15 -0.77
C ARG A 127 25.77 11.07 -1.93
N ARG A 128 25.22 10.52 -3.02
CA ARG A 128 24.76 11.32 -4.19
C ARG A 128 23.68 12.33 -3.82
N HIS A 129 22.91 12.08 -2.77
CA HIS A 129 21.85 12.95 -2.29
C HIS A 129 22.25 13.75 -1.04
N GLY A 130 23.54 13.80 -0.67
CA GLY A 130 24.04 14.60 0.46
C GLY A 130 23.56 14.15 1.85
N ARG A 131 23.22 12.86 2.00
CA ARG A 131 22.72 12.26 3.26
C ARG A 131 23.80 11.55 4.07
N LEU A 132 25.04 11.56 3.60
CA LEU A 132 26.22 10.94 4.20
C LEU A 132 27.47 11.79 3.97
#